data_AF-A0A165XJC9-F1
#
_entry.id   AF-A0A165XJC9-F1
#
_cell.length_a   1.000
_cell.length_b   1.000
_cell.length_c   1.000
_cell.angle_alpha   90.00
_cell.angle_beta   90.00
_cell.angle_gamma   90.00
#
_symmetry.space_group_name_H-M   'P 1'
#
loop_
_entity.id
_entity.type
_entity.pdbx_description
1 polymer ?
#
loop_
_entity_poly.entity_id
_entity_poly.type
_entity_poly.pdbx_seq_one_letter_code
_entity_poly.pdbx_strand_id
1 'polypeptide(L)'
;MPLPVDVSANLIKSLKVVQSIGDAVPHGGILKAVAGIGITILETAEKVRLNKEECADIARRAAEQIAALKRLEEDEEFSEDLSERLDRYHRVLEDISRAMKRIGSTPKRTGIFRATSVQEETKECLNKLNEAYQMYIFESSIAADNKLTTLANGMRSISLKLETEMCQNRRWDEPDEIRRISVDNMSFLNEISCIKKRGYTIRIGHARMVDPLGQQKAIIVRKFVTTDTCDDRARYAFDTEVELRRDLLDGVFARMLGISMASRRTKIIVIEAGTIVAYDHLQNLSGVEYFHEFLRIMCEFAVRCAQ
;
A
#
# COMPACT_ATOMS: atom_id res chain seq x y z
N MET A 1 -11.93 27.15 -33.99
CA MET A 1 -12.76 28.08 -33.18
C MET A 1 -11.93 28.58 -31.98
N PRO A 2 -11.99 29.85 -31.53
CA PRO A 2 -11.29 30.26 -30.29
C PRO A 2 -11.79 29.44 -29.08
N LEU A 3 -10.92 29.21 -28.09
CA LEU A 3 -11.32 28.51 -26.86
C LEU A 3 -12.50 29.24 -26.21
N PRO A 4 -13.54 28.52 -25.74
CA PRO A 4 -14.59 29.12 -24.95
C PRO A 4 -13.95 29.84 -23.74
N VAL A 5 -14.33 31.10 -23.51
CA VAL A 5 -13.74 31.95 -22.46
C VAL A 5 -13.75 31.27 -21.09
N ASP A 6 -14.79 30.49 -20.81
CA ASP A 6 -14.94 29.71 -19.57
C ASP A 6 -13.86 28.62 -19.43
N VAL A 7 -13.52 27.92 -20.52
CA VAL A 7 -12.49 26.87 -20.53
C VAL A 7 -11.10 27.47 -20.30
N SER A 8 -10.77 28.58 -20.98
CA SER A 8 -9.48 29.28 -20.79
C SER A 8 -9.33 29.77 -19.35
N ALA A 9 -10.38 30.40 -18.80
CA ALA A 9 -10.38 30.87 -17.41
C ALA A 9 -10.19 29.72 -16.39
N ASN A 10 -10.82 28.57 -16.62
CA ASN A 10 -10.68 27.40 -15.74
C ASN A 10 -9.29 26.76 -15.83
N LEU A 11 -8.67 26.74 -17.01
CA LEU A 11 -7.28 26.30 -17.18
C LEU A 11 -6.30 27.25 -16.47
N ILE A 12 -6.46 28.57 -16.64
CA ILE A 12 -5.63 29.56 -15.93
C ILE A 12 -5.76 29.41 -14.41
N LYS A 13 -6.98 29.22 -13.89
CA LYS A 13 -7.19 28.93 -12.46
C LYS A 13 -6.44 27.67 -12.01
N SER A 14 -6.52 26.60 -12.79
CA SER A 14 -5.83 25.34 -12.50
C SER A 14 -4.31 25.53 -12.46
N LEU A 15 -3.74 26.27 -13.43
CA LEU A 15 -2.31 26.58 -13.44
C LEU A 15 -1.89 27.49 -12.28
N LYS A 16 -2.73 28.45 -11.86
CA LYS A 16 -2.47 29.25 -10.66
C LYS A 16 -2.42 28.41 -9.38
N VAL A 17 -3.22 27.35 -9.31
CA VAL A 17 -3.14 26.40 -8.19
C VAL A 17 -1.80 25.68 -8.21
N VAL A 18 -1.37 25.15 -9.38
CA VAL A 18 -0.05 24.50 -9.52
C VAL A 18 1.10 25.47 -9.18
N GLN A 19 0.98 26.73 -9.59
CA GLN A 19 1.92 27.78 -9.25
C GLN A 19 2.00 28.03 -7.74
N SER A 20 0.84 28.05 -7.06
CA SER A 20 0.75 28.25 -5.60
C SER A 20 1.35 27.08 -4.84
N ILE A 21 1.17 25.84 -5.31
CA ILE A 21 1.84 24.65 -4.76
C ILE A 21 3.36 24.80 -4.89
N GLY A 22 3.86 25.18 -6.08
CA GLY A 22 5.29 25.41 -6.28
C GLY A 22 5.89 26.52 -5.40
N ASP A 23 5.08 27.48 -4.95
CA ASP A 23 5.47 28.53 -3.99
C ASP A 23 5.49 28.04 -2.53
N ALA A 24 4.64 27.08 -2.18
CA ALA A 24 4.53 26.54 -0.84
C ALA A 24 5.61 25.49 -0.51
N VAL A 25 6.07 24.74 -1.51
CA VAL A 25 7.00 23.62 -1.32
C VAL A 25 8.47 24.07 -1.39
N PRO A 26 9.34 23.68 -0.44
CA PRO A 26 10.79 23.87 -0.56
C PRO A 26 11.34 23.27 -1.86
N HIS A 27 12.19 24.03 -2.57
CA HIS A 27 12.69 23.66 -3.91
C HIS A 27 11.62 23.52 -5.02
N GLY A 28 10.35 23.87 -4.75
CA GLY A 28 9.24 23.87 -5.72
C GLY A 28 9.30 24.95 -6.81
N GLY A 29 10.36 25.77 -6.85
CA GLY A 29 10.52 26.88 -7.80
C GLY A 29 10.43 26.45 -9.27
N ILE A 30 10.84 25.22 -9.60
CA ILE A 30 10.70 24.70 -10.97
C ILE A 30 9.23 24.44 -11.35
N LEU A 31 8.42 23.91 -10.43
CA LEU A 31 6.99 23.69 -10.66
C LEU A 31 6.27 25.03 -10.88
N LYS A 32 6.64 26.05 -10.10
CA LYS A 32 6.16 27.43 -10.30
C LYS A 32 6.51 27.95 -11.71
N ALA A 33 7.73 27.73 -12.17
CA ALA A 33 8.17 28.15 -13.50
C ALA A 33 7.39 27.44 -14.61
N VAL A 34 7.20 26.12 -14.49
CA VAL A 34 6.36 25.31 -15.41
C VAL A 34 4.92 25.82 -15.47
N ALA A 35 4.29 26.13 -14.33
CA ALA A 35 2.96 26.72 -14.31
C ALA A 35 2.92 28.10 -14.98
N GLY A 36 3.93 28.94 -14.70
CA GLY A 36 4.06 30.28 -15.27
C GLY A 36 4.22 30.29 -16.80
N ILE A 37 5.02 29.37 -17.35
CA ILE A 37 5.17 29.24 -18.81
C ILE A 37 3.88 28.73 -19.46
N GLY A 38 3.13 27.83 -18.80
CA GLY A 38 1.82 27.38 -19.25
C GLY A 38 0.79 28.52 -19.37
N ILE A 39 0.75 29.41 -18.37
CA ILE A 39 -0.09 30.62 -18.41
C ILE A 39 0.33 31.52 -19.58
N THR A 40 1.63 31.72 -19.75
CA THR A 40 2.18 32.53 -20.86
C THR A 40 1.79 31.97 -22.23
N ILE A 41 1.79 30.64 -22.38
CA ILE A 41 1.37 29.95 -23.61
C ILE A 41 -0.12 30.18 -23.89
N LEU A 42 -1.00 30.04 -22.89
CA LEU A 42 -2.43 30.34 -23.00
C LEU A 42 -2.69 31.77 -23.44
N GLU A 43 -2.09 32.75 -22.76
CA GLU A 43 -2.24 34.17 -23.09
C GLU A 43 -1.67 34.49 -24.49
N THR A 44 -0.61 33.81 -24.91
CA THR A 44 -0.04 33.99 -26.24
C THR A 44 -0.99 33.45 -27.30
N ALA A 45 -1.57 32.26 -27.10
CA ALA A 45 -2.51 31.63 -28.01
C ALA A 45 -3.73 32.50 -28.32
N GLU A 46 -4.27 33.19 -27.30
CA GLU A 46 -5.40 34.12 -27.46
C GLU A 46 -5.05 35.34 -28.34
N LYS A 47 -3.78 35.76 -28.34
CA LYS A 47 -3.28 36.91 -29.09
C LYS A 47 -2.85 36.56 -30.52
N VAL A 48 -2.68 35.28 -30.86
CA VAL A 48 -2.22 34.85 -32.19
C VAL A 48 -3.30 35.17 -33.25
N ARG A 49 -2.84 35.62 -34.43
CA ARG A 49 -3.73 35.98 -35.56
C ARG A 49 -3.88 34.86 -36.60
N LEU A 50 -2.86 34.02 -36.78
CA LEU A 50 -2.79 32.91 -37.73
C LEU A 50 -2.90 31.56 -36.99
N ASN A 51 -3.45 30.51 -37.62
CA ASN A 51 -3.59 29.17 -37.02
C ASN A 51 -4.13 29.17 -35.58
N LYS A 52 -5.12 30.05 -35.32
CA LYS A 52 -5.69 30.25 -33.98
C LYS A 52 -6.14 28.95 -33.31
N GLU A 53 -6.72 28.05 -34.10
CA GLU A 53 -7.26 26.80 -33.60
C GLU A 53 -6.17 25.83 -33.15
N GLU A 54 -5.12 25.64 -33.94
CA GLU A 54 -4.00 24.79 -33.54
C GLU A 54 -3.18 25.40 -32.40
N CYS A 55 -2.96 26.72 -32.42
CA CYS A 55 -2.31 27.42 -31.30
C CYS A 55 -3.11 27.28 -30.00
N ALA A 56 -4.45 27.38 -30.09
CA ALA A 56 -5.32 27.18 -28.95
C ALA A 56 -5.34 25.71 -28.48
N ASP A 57 -5.28 24.74 -29.39
CA ASP A 57 -5.17 23.32 -29.04
C ASP A 57 -3.85 23.02 -28.30
N ILE A 58 -2.72 23.53 -28.80
CA ILE A 58 -1.41 23.41 -28.14
C ILE A 58 -1.47 23.98 -26.73
N ALA A 59 -2.00 25.19 -26.59
CA ALA A 59 -2.07 25.86 -25.29
C ALA A 59 -2.99 25.14 -24.30
N ARG A 60 -4.13 24.64 -24.78
CA ARG A 60 -5.02 23.78 -23.99
C ARG A 60 -4.30 22.52 -23.51
N ARG A 61 -3.64 21.78 -24.42
CA ARG A 61 -2.93 20.55 -24.08
C ARG A 61 -1.80 20.79 -23.09
N ALA A 62 -1.00 21.84 -23.30
CA ALA A 62 0.07 22.21 -22.37
C ALA A 62 -0.51 22.51 -20.98
N ALA A 63 -1.61 23.26 -20.91
CA ALA A 63 -2.26 23.56 -19.64
C ALA A 63 -2.84 22.32 -18.95
N GLU A 64 -3.46 21.39 -19.69
CA GLU A 64 -3.98 20.13 -19.16
C GLU A 64 -2.87 19.22 -18.64
N GLN A 65 -1.76 19.10 -19.38
CA GLN A 65 -0.58 18.34 -18.98
C GLN A 65 0.05 18.90 -17.70
N ILE A 66 0.20 20.23 -17.60
CA ILE A 66 0.72 20.88 -16.39
C ILE A 66 -0.26 20.76 -15.23
N ALA A 67 -1.57 20.86 -15.47
CA ALA A 67 -2.58 20.71 -14.42
C ALA A 67 -2.57 19.31 -13.79
N ALA A 68 -2.14 18.27 -14.52
CA ALA A 68 -1.96 16.93 -13.95
C ALA A 68 -0.89 16.90 -12.83
N LEU A 69 0.04 17.85 -12.82
CA LEU A 69 1.06 18.01 -11.77
C LEU A 69 0.49 18.48 -10.43
N LYS A 70 -0.78 18.93 -10.37
CA LYS A 70 -1.47 19.26 -9.12
C LYS A 70 -1.55 18.07 -8.14
N ARG A 71 -1.39 16.84 -8.62
CA ARG A 71 -1.41 15.63 -7.79
C ARG A 71 -0.17 15.43 -6.93
N LEU A 72 0.84 16.30 -7.07
CA LEU A 72 1.99 16.32 -6.16
C LEU A 72 1.52 16.86 -4.80
N GLU A 73 1.78 16.10 -3.73
CA GLU A 73 1.38 16.48 -2.37
C GLU A 73 2.21 17.68 -1.88
N GLU A 74 1.56 18.61 -1.16
CA GLU A 74 2.19 19.84 -0.64
C GLU A 74 3.25 19.57 0.45
N ASP A 75 3.22 18.37 1.05
CA ASP A 75 4.07 17.99 2.19
C ASP A 75 5.33 17.19 1.78
N GLU A 76 5.48 16.85 0.50
CA GLU A 76 6.62 16.04 0.01
C GLU A 76 7.72 16.94 -0.57
N GLU A 77 8.95 16.84 -0.03
CA GLU A 77 10.10 17.56 -0.59
C GLU A 77 10.34 17.14 -2.05
N PHE A 78 10.56 18.12 -2.94
CA PHE A 78 10.90 17.83 -4.32
C PHE A 78 12.23 17.08 -4.39
N SER A 79 12.16 15.80 -4.73
CA SER A 79 13.33 15.00 -5.08
C SER A 79 14.12 15.71 -6.20
N GLU A 80 15.45 15.69 -6.10
CA GLU A 80 16.35 16.25 -7.12
C GLU A 80 16.05 15.67 -8.52
N ASP A 81 15.83 14.36 -8.59
CA ASP A 81 15.37 13.66 -9.81
C ASP A 81 14.08 14.23 -10.41
N LEU A 82 13.06 14.55 -9.58
CA LEU A 82 11.82 15.15 -10.07
C LEU A 82 12.06 16.57 -10.59
N SER A 83 12.93 17.33 -9.91
CA SER A 83 13.29 18.68 -10.33
C SER A 83 14.00 18.67 -11.69
N GLU A 84 14.90 17.73 -11.93
CA GLU A 84 15.60 17.57 -13.22
C GLU A 84 14.64 17.24 -14.36
N ARG A 85 13.67 16.33 -14.11
CA ARG A 85 12.64 15.94 -15.08
C ARG A 85 11.71 17.11 -15.43
N LEU A 86 11.31 17.89 -14.41
CA LEU A 86 10.53 19.10 -14.62
C LEU A 86 11.32 20.19 -15.34
N ASP A 87 12.62 20.33 -15.10
CA ASP A 87 13.48 21.27 -15.82
C ASP A 87 13.59 20.92 -17.31
N ARG A 88 13.76 19.64 -17.66
CA ARG A 88 13.72 19.19 -19.05
C ARG A 88 12.40 19.54 -19.74
N TYR A 89 11.28 19.27 -19.08
CA TYR A 89 9.95 19.60 -19.61
C TYR A 89 9.75 21.12 -19.74
N HIS A 90 10.20 21.89 -18.75
CA HIS A 90 10.16 23.35 -18.74
C HIS A 90 10.88 23.96 -19.96
N ARG A 91 12.10 23.49 -20.27
CA ARG A 91 12.86 23.98 -21.45
C ARG A 91 12.11 23.79 -22.76
N VAL A 92 11.42 22.66 -22.94
CA VAL A 92 10.60 22.42 -24.14
C VAL A 92 9.39 23.35 -24.17
N LEU A 93 8.74 23.60 -23.04
CA LEU A 93 7.64 24.57 -22.95
C LEU A 93 8.10 26.00 -23.27
N GLU A 94 9.31 26.39 -22.85
CA GLU A 94 9.91 27.67 -23.23
C GLU A 94 10.14 27.78 -24.74
N ASP A 95 10.64 26.72 -25.37
CA ASP A 95 10.81 26.65 -26.83
C ASP A 95 9.48 26.82 -27.57
N ILE A 96 8.43 26.13 -27.11
CA ILE A 96 7.07 26.24 -27.65
C ILE A 96 6.54 27.67 -27.47
N SER A 97 6.69 28.25 -26.27
CA SER A 97 6.27 29.63 -26.00
C SER A 97 6.96 30.63 -26.92
N ARG A 98 8.27 30.47 -27.15
CA ARG A 98 9.04 31.28 -28.09
C ARG A 98 8.53 31.12 -29.52
N ALA A 99 8.32 29.90 -29.99
CA ALA A 99 7.78 29.64 -31.32
C ALA A 99 6.39 30.26 -31.51
N MET A 100 5.48 30.10 -30.56
CA MET A 100 4.14 30.70 -30.60
C MET A 100 4.18 32.23 -30.62
N LYS A 101 5.08 32.86 -29.85
CA LYS A 101 5.28 34.32 -29.88
C LYS A 101 5.76 34.80 -31.25
N ARG A 102 6.65 34.05 -31.92
CA ARG A 102 7.07 34.34 -33.31
C ARG A 102 5.90 34.24 -34.27
N ILE A 103 5.10 33.18 -34.17
CA ILE A 103 3.90 33.01 -35.00
C ILE A 103 2.93 34.20 -34.81
N GLY A 104 2.75 34.67 -33.57
CA GLY A 104 1.87 35.79 -33.24
C GLY A 104 2.36 37.18 -33.69
N SER A 105 3.68 37.40 -33.73
CA SER A 105 4.27 38.74 -33.95
C SER A 105 4.50 39.11 -35.42
N THR A 106 4.47 38.12 -36.33
CA THR A 106 4.93 38.34 -37.70
C THR A 106 3.88 39.08 -38.58
N PRO A 107 4.22 40.19 -39.27
CA PRO A 107 3.25 41.07 -39.97
C PRO A 107 2.52 40.40 -41.16
N LYS A 108 1.40 41.00 -41.61
CA LYS A 108 0.48 40.54 -42.68
C LYS A 108 1.09 40.47 -44.11
N ARG A 109 2.27 39.89 -44.33
CA ARG A 109 2.72 39.61 -45.71
C ARG A 109 2.05 38.35 -46.25
N THR A 110 1.26 38.56 -47.29
CA THR A 110 0.38 37.65 -48.04
C THR A 110 1.20 36.66 -48.87
N GLY A 111 1.13 35.38 -48.56
CA GLY A 111 1.67 34.32 -49.41
C GLY A 111 1.19 32.94 -48.96
N ILE A 112 0.74 32.11 -49.92
CA ILE A 112 0.29 30.73 -49.70
C ILE A 112 1.40 29.87 -49.08
N PHE A 113 2.64 30.06 -49.53
CA PHE A 113 3.84 29.40 -48.98
C PHE A 113 4.08 29.66 -47.48
N ARG A 114 3.49 30.73 -46.93
CA ARG A 114 3.63 31.06 -45.51
C ARG A 114 2.59 30.39 -44.65
N ALA A 115 1.37 30.20 -45.15
CA ALA A 115 0.34 29.46 -44.42
C ALA A 115 0.80 28.02 -44.15
N THR A 116 1.41 27.38 -45.16
CA THR A 116 2.03 26.06 -45.01
C THR A 116 3.22 26.07 -44.06
N SER A 117 4.08 27.09 -44.10
CA SER A 117 5.21 27.21 -43.16
C SER A 117 4.76 27.38 -41.71
N VAL A 118 3.75 28.22 -41.43
CA VAL A 118 3.23 28.40 -40.06
C VAL A 118 2.52 27.14 -39.58
N GLN A 119 1.82 26.42 -40.46
CA GLN A 119 1.21 25.14 -40.12
C GLN A 119 2.25 24.09 -39.74
N GLU A 120 3.34 23.98 -40.49
CA GLU A 120 4.42 23.05 -40.17
C GLU A 120 5.10 23.40 -38.84
N GLU A 121 5.38 24.69 -38.58
CA GLU A 121 5.95 25.14 -37.30
C GLU A 121 5.00 24.87 -36.12
N THR A 122 3.69 25.03 -36.32
CA THR A 122 2.66 24.75 -35.30
C THR A 122 2.59 23.25 -35.01
N LYS A 123 2.63 22.41 -36.05
CA LYS A 123 2.68 20.95 -35.93
C LYS A 123 3.94 20.47 -35.23
N GLU A 124 5.10 21.07 -35.54
CA GLU A 124 6.36 20.78 -34.84
C GLU A 124 6.26 21.09 -33.34
N CYS A 125 5.64 22.23 -32.97
CA CYS A 125 5.38 22.57 -31.57
C CYS A 125 4.51 21.51 -30.87
N LEU A 126 3.44 21.05 -31.52
CA LEU A 126 2.57 20.03 -30.97
C LEU A 126 3.29 18.68 -30.78
N ASN A 127 4.13 18.28 -31.74
CA ASN A 127 4.92 17.06 -31.64
C ASN A 127 5.92 17.14 -30.48
N LYS A 128 6.66 18.24 -30.36
CA LYS A 128 7.61 18.47 -29.25
C LYS A 128 6.91 18.45 -27.90
N LEU A 129 5.73 19.06 -27.79
CA LEU A 129 4.94 19.06 -26.56
C LEU A 129 4.57 17.62 -26.15
N ASN A 130 4.05 16.83 -27.09
CA ASN A 130 3.62 15.46 -26.83
C ASN A 130 4.82 14.57 -26.46
N GLU A 131 5.92 14.67 -27.20
CA GLU A 131 7.14 13.89 -26.95
C GLU A 131 7.73 14.22 -25.58
N ALA A 132 7.84 15.51 -25.23
CA ALA A 132 8.38 15.93 -23.95
C ALA A 132 7.50 15.47 -22.77
N TYR A 133 6.17 15.55 -22.91
CA TYR A 133 5.27 15.06 -21.88
C TYR A 133 5.30 13.53 -21.75
N GLN A 134 5.37 12.79 -22.87
CA GLN A 134 5.51 11.34 -22.85
C GLN A 134 6.82 10.92 -22.18
N MET A 135 7.93 11.59 -22.49
CA MET A 135 9.22 11.36 -21.83
C MET A 135 9.11 11.61 -20.33
N TYR A 136 8.51 12.74 -19.93
CA TYR A 136 8.29 13.06 -18.52
C TYR A 136 7.50 11.98 -17.78
N ILE A 137 6.39 11.50 -18.35
CA ILE A 137 5.56 10.44 -17.74
C ILE A 137 6.31 9.12 -17.66
N PHE A 138 7.06 8.77 -18.71
CA PHE A 138 7.85 7.54 -18.75
C PHE A 138 8.94 7.54 -17.68
N GLU A 139 9.75 8.61 -17.61
CA GLU A 139 10.79 8.75 -16.59
C GLU A 139 10.19 8.79 -15.16
N SER A 140 9.03 9.44 -14.99
CA SER A 140 8.29 9.42 -13.71
C SER A 140 7.88 8.02 -13.28
N SER A 141 7.46 7.18 -14.23
CA SER A 141 6.99 5.83 -13.97
C SER A 141 8.15 4.91 -13.54
N ILE A 142 9.32 5.04 -14.19
CA ILE A 142 10.54 4.33 -13.82
C ILE A 142 11.00 4.74 -12.41
N ALA A 143 10.99 6.04 -12.10
CA ALA A 143 11.38 6.53 -10.78
C ALA A 143 10.45 5.97 -9.67
N ALA A 144 9.15 5.91 -9.93
CA ALA A 144 8.18 5.31 -9.01
C ALA A 144 8.43 3.80 -8.80
N ASP A 145 8.68 3.06 -9.87
CA ASP A 145 8.99 1.62 -9.80
C ASP A 145 10.28 1.32 -9.02
N ASN A 146 11.33 2.14 -9.22
CA ASN A 146 12.57 2.04 -8.46
C ASN A 146 12.36 2.31 -6.97
N LYS A 147 11.54 3.31 -6.61
CA LYS A 147 11.18 3.59 -5.20
C LYS A 147 10.40 2.41 -4.59
N LEU A 148 9.41 1.87 -5.32
CA LEU A 148 8.63 0.71 -4.87
C LEU A 148 9.49 -0.54 -4.71
N THR A 149 10.41 -0.80 -5.64
CA THR A 149 11.36 -1.91 -5.56
C THR A 149 12.27 -1.78 -4.35
N THR A 150 12.76 -0.56 -4.08
CA THR A 150 13.59 -0.27 -2.90
C THR A 150 12.81 -0.54 -1.60
N LEU A 151 11.55 -0.10 -1.53
CA LEU A 151 10.68 -0.38 -0.38
C LEU A 151 10.41 -1.88 -0.21
N ALA A 152 10.08 -2.59 -1.29
CA ALA A 152 9.83 -4.04 -1.26
C ALA A 152 11.06 -4.81 -0.78
N ASN A 153 12.26 -4.42 -1.23
CA ASN A 153 13.51 -5.01 -0.78
C ASN A 153 13.81 -4.67 0.69
N GLY A 154 13.53 -3.44 1.12
CA GLY A 154 13.61 -3.03 2.53
C GLY A 154 12.69 -3.85 3.43
N MET A 155 11.42 -4.02 3.04
CA MET A 155 10.44 -4.85 3.74
C MET A 155 10.89 -6.32 3.80
N ARG A 156 11.40 -6.87 2.69
CA ARG A 156 11.93 -8.24 2.67
C ARG A 156 13.14 -8.38 3.61
N SER A 157 14.03 -7.39 3.66
CA SER A 157 15.17 -7.38 4.59
C SER A 157 14.72 -7.33 6.05
N ILE A 158 13.72 -6.51 6.38
CA ILE A 158 13.14 -6.46 7.74
C ILE A 158 12.50 -7.80 8.10
N SER A 159 11.74 -8.41 7.19
CA SER A 159 11.14 -9.73 7.40
C SER A 159 12.21 -10.79 7.68
N LEU A 160 13.27 -10.84 6.87
CA LEU A 160 14.38 -11.78 7.06
C LEU A 160 15.17 -11.52 8.34
N LYS A 161 15.38 -10.25 8.72
CA LYS A 161 16.02 -9.89 10.00
C LYS A 161 15.17 -10.31 11.18
N LEU A 162 13.85 -10.11 11.11
CA LEU A 162 12.93 -10.53 12.16
C LEU A 162 12.95 -12.06 12.31
N GLU A 163 12.94 -12.81 11.22
CA GLU A 163 13.09 -14.27 11.23
C GLU A 163 14.46 -14.69 11.81
N THR A 164 15.54 -13.99 11.44
CA THR A 164 16.89 -14.30 11.91
C THR A 164 17.08 -13.98 13.40
N GLU A 165 16.56 -12.86 13.90
CA GLU A 165 16.58 -12.51 15.33
C GLU A 165 15.70 -13.44 16.17
N MET A 166 14.58 -13.93 15.59
CA MET A 166 13.76 -14.97 16.21
C MET A 166 14.50 -16.33 16.31
N CYS A 167 15.39 -16.62 15.37
CA CYS A 167 16.20 -17.84 15.36
C CYS A 167 17.49 -17.75 16.20
N GLN A 168 18.16 -16.60 16.25
CA GLN A 168 19.46 -16.47 16.95
C GLN A 168 19.34 -16.38 18.49
N ASN A 169 18.21 -15.91 19.03
CA ASN A 169 18.02 -15.78 20.48
C ASN A 169 17.52 -17.04 21.18
N ARG A 170 17.34 -18.16 20.47
CA ARG A 170 16.90 -19.43 21.06
C ARG A 170 17.73 -20.57 20.46
N ARG A 171 18.43 -21.32 21.31
CA ARG A 171 18.93 -22.67 20.98
C ARG A 171 17.76 -23.50 20.47
N TRP A 172 17.55 -23.53 19.16
CA TRP A 172 16.65 -24.46 18.49
C TRP A 172 17.46 -25.68 18.12
N ASP A 173 17.62 -26.61 19.05
CA ASP A 173 18.19 -27.92 18.72
C ASP A 173 17.11 -28.91 18.23
N GLU A 174 15.81 -28.58 18.25
CA GLU A 174 14.75 -29.43 17.66
C GLU A 174 13.63 -28.61 16.97
N PRO A 175 13.39 -28.78 15.65
CA PRO A 175 12.37 -28.05 14.87
C PRO A 175 10.91 -28.40 15.23
N ASP A 176 10.72 -29.34 16.15
CA ASP A 176 9.43 -29.94 16.51
C ASP A 176 8.90 -29.51 17.89
N GLU A 177 9.59 -28.60 18.58
CA GLU A 177 9.19 -28.15 19.90
C GLU A 177 8.15 -27.03 19.88
N ILE A 178 7.01 -27.26 20.54
CA ILE A 178 5.95 -26.27 20.71
C ILE A 178 6.46 -25.07 21.52
N ARG A 179 6.33 -23.86 20.95
CA ARG A 179 6.80 -22.61 21.55
C ARG A 179 6.29 -22.41 22.98
N ARG A 180 7.21 -22.17 23.93
CA ARG A 180 6.87 -21.73 25.29
C ARG A 180 6.75 -20.20 25.37
N ILE A 181 5.65 -19.73 25.96
CA ILE A 181 5.32 -18.32 26.17
C ILE A 181 5.29 -18.05 27.68
N SER A 182 5.96 -16.98 28.14
CA SER A 182 5.89 -16.60 29.56
C SER A 182 4.50 -16.09 29.92
N VAL A 183 4.03 -16.40 31.13
CA VAL A 183 2.76 -15.85 31.64
C VAL A 183 2.83 -14.36 31.84
N ASP A 184 4.01 -13.83 32.18
CA ASP A 184 4.21 -12.39 32.41
C ASP A 184 3.99 -11.57 31.13
N ASN A 185 4.10 -12.21 29.97
CA ASN A 185 3.83 -11.57 28.68
C ASN A 185 2.33 -11.54 28.35
N MET A 186 1.45 -12.05 29.23
CA MET A 186 0.01 -12.16 28.99
C MET A 186 -0.80 -11.36 30.01
N SER A 187 -1.81 -10.65 29.52
CA SER A 187 -2.83 -9.98 30.33
C SER A 187 -4.20 -10.60 30.03
N PHE A 188 -4.82 -11.19 31.05
CA PHE A 188 -6.12 -11.83 30.93
C PHE A 188 -7.24 -10.79 31.02
N LEU A 189 -8.18 -10.84 30.10
CA LEU A 189 -9.28 -9.87 30.02
C LEU A 189 -10.58 -10.49 30.56
N ASN A 190 -11.33 -11.19 29.70
CA ASN A 190 -12.66 -11.71 30.00
C ASN A 190 -12.70 -13.22 29.79
N GLU A 191 -13.37 -13.94 30.68
CA GLU A 191 -13.69 -15.36 30.50
C GLU A 191 -14.86 -15.50 29.52
N ILE A 192 -14.69 -16.31 28.49
CA ILE A 192 -15.71 -16.65 27.49
C ILE A 192 -16.52 -17.85 27.99
N SER A 193 -15.84 -18.88 28.48
CA SER A 193 -16.51 -20.09 28.95
C SER A 193 -15.67 -20.85 29.99
N CYS A 194 -16.36 -21.64 30.81
CA CYS A 194 -15.76 -22.51 31.80
C CYS A 194 -16.41 -23.90 31.75
N ILE A 195 -15.61 -24.91 31.44
CA ILE A 195 -16.05 -26.30 31.31
C ILE A 195 -15.49 -27.08 32.51
N LYS A 196 -16.38 -27.61 33.35
CA LYS A 196 -16.00 -28.44 34.49
C LYS A 196 -15.95 -29.91 34.06
N LYS A 197 -14.82 -30.58 34.33
CA LYS A 197 -14.63 -32.01 34.11
C LYS A 197 -14.19 -32.66 35.42
N ARG A 198 -14.25 -33.99 35.48
CA ARG A 198 -13.78 -34.74 36.64
C ARG A 198 -12.24 -34.62 36.75
N GLY A 199 -11.77 -33.88 37.74
CA GLY A 199 -10.36 -33.67 38.07
C GLY A 199 -9.74 -32.37 37.54
N TYR A 200 -10.44 -31.63 36.67
CA TYR A 200 -9.94 -30.36 36.16
C TYR A 200 -11.05 -29.45 35.62
N THR A 201 -10.72 -28.18 35.43
CA THR A 201 -11.57 -27.19 34.76
C THR A 201 -10.83 -26.59 33.57
N ILE A 202 -11.55 -26.41 32.46
CA ILE A 202 -11.04 -25.70 31.28
C ILE A 202 -11.68 -24.32 31.28
N ARG A 203 -10.87 -23.26 31.27
CA ARG A 203 -11.34 -21.86 31.22
C ARG A 203 -10.86 -21.23 29.93
N ILE A 204 -11.78 -20.80 29.08
CA ILE A 204 -11.50 -20.15 27.81
C ILE A 204 -11.73 -18.66 27.99
N GLY A 205 -10.80 -17.82 27.55
CA GLY A 205 -10.93 -16.39 27.71
C GLY A 205 -10.16 -15.58 26.68
N HIS A 206 -10.55 -14.31 26.54
CA HIS A 206 -9.78 -13.32 25.83
C HIS A 206 -8.59 -12.87 26.68
N ALA A 207 -7.46 -12.67 26.04
CA ALA A 207 -6.27 -12.09 26.64
C ALA A 207 -5.54 -11.20 25.62
N ARG A 208 -4.55 -10.45 26.09
CA ARG A 208 -3.54 -9.81 25.24
C ARG A 208 -2.18 -10.38 25.57
N MET A 209 -1.36 -10.54 24.54
CA MET A 209 0.04 -10.92 24.68
C MET A 209 0.91 -9.78 24.19
N VAL A 210 2.00 -9.48 24.90
CA VAL A 210 3.06 -8.62 24.39
C VAL A 210 4.00 -9.50 23.56
N ASP A 211 4.10 -9.19 22.28
CA ASP A 211 5.02 -9.88 21.38
C ASP A 211 6.48 -9.44 21.64
N PRO A 212 7.48 -10.08 21.01
CA PRO A 212 8.88 -9.68 21.17
C PRO A 212 9.19 -8.24 20.74
N LEU A 213 8.33 -7.62 19.93
CA LEU A 213 8.45 -6.23 19.48
C LEU A 213 7.78 -5.23 20.43
N GLY A 214 7.22 -5.70 21.55
CA GLY A 214 6.50 -4.87 22.51
C GLY A 214 5.06 -4.54 22.08
N GLN A 215 4.59 -5.09 20.96
CA GLN A 215 3.23 -4.84 20.48
C GLN A 215 2.23 -5.73 21.21
N GLN A 216 1.06 -5.16 21.52
CA GLN A 216 -0.04 -5.92 22.11
C GLN A 216 -0.82 -6.64 21.02
N LYS A 217 -0.88 -7.96 21.13
CA LYS A 217 -1.65 -8.84 20.25
C LYS A 217 -2.84 -9.44 21.00
N ALA A 218 -4.02 -9.38 20.42
CA ALA A 218 -5.20 -10.08 20.96
C ALA A 218 -5.03 -11.59 20.79
N ILE A 219 -5.32 -12.34 21.85
CA ILE A 219 -5.20 -13.81 21.88
C ILE A 219 -6.41 -14.43 22.59
N ILE A 220 -6.64 -15.71 22.30
CA ILE A 220 -7.53 -16.57 23.07
C ILE A 220 -6.65 -17.50 23.89
N VAL A 221 -6.97 -17.63 25.18
CA VAL A 221 -6.29 -18.55 26.09
C VAL A 221 -7.23 -19.65 26.52
N ARG A 222 -6.71 -20.88 26.53
CA ARG A 222 -7.41 -22.05 27.06
C ARG A 222 -6.62 -22.59 28.25
N LYS A 223 -7.10 -22.31 29.45
CA LYS A 223 -6.44 -22.66 30.73
C LYS A 223 -6.98 -23.98 31.25
N PHE A 224 -6.10 -24.94 31.46
CA PHE A 224 -6.38 -26.22 32.12
C PHE A 224 -5.96 -26.09 33.58
N VAL A 225 -6.92 -26.14 34.51
CA VAL A 225 -6.70 -25.98 35.94
C VAL A 225 -7.06 -27.28 36.66
N THR A 226 -6.07 -27.95 37.24
CA THR A 226 -6.25 -29.18 38.03
C THR A 226 -7.00 -28.87 39.33
N THR A 227 -8.08 -29.59 39.64
CA THR A 227 -8.92 -29.36 40.84
C THR A 227 -8.67 -30.35 41.98
N ASP A 228 -8.07 -31.51 41.69
CA ASP A 228 -7.75 -32.53 42.68
C ASP A 228 -6.23 -32.73 42.82
N THR A 229 -5.82 -33.64 43.71
CA THR A 229 -4.41 -34.03 43.87
C THR A 229 -3.94 -35.02 42.80
N CYS A 230 -4.81 -35.43 41.87
CA CYS A 230 -4.52 -36.43 40.84
C CYS A 230 -4.26 -35.73 39.49
N ASP A 231 -3.04 -35.21 39.35
CA ASP A 231 -2.61 -34.33 38.25
C ASP A 231 -2.67 -34.98 36.85
N ASP A 232 -2.69 -36.32 36.79
CA ASP A 232 -2.52 -37.08 35.55
C ASP A 232 -3.63 -36.81 34.52
N ARG A 233 -4.88 -36.62 34.96
CA ARG A 233 -6.00 -36.38 34.03
C ARG A 233 -5.95 -35.03 33.35
N ALA A 234 -5.60 -33.98 34.09
CA ALA A 234 -5.48 -32.62 33.57
C ALA A 234 -4.31 -32.53 32.59
N ARG A 235 -3.20 -33.16 32.96
CA ARG A 235 -2.00 -33.27 32.13
C ARG A 235 -2.29 -33.99 30.82
N TYR A 236 -2.89 -35.17 30.88
CA TYR A 236 -3.25 -35.94 29.70
C TYR A 236 -4.18 -35.14 28.77
N ALA A 237 -5.25 -34.54 29.31
CA ALA A 237 -6.18 -33.74 28.50
C ALA A 237 -5.51 -32.53 27.84
N PHE A 238 -4.56 -31.88 28.53
CA PHE A 238 -3.78 -30.79 27.95
C PHE A 238 -2.86 -31.30 26.83
N ASP A 239 -2.11 -32.38 27.09
CA ASP A 239 -1.15 -32.92 26.13
C ASP A 239 -1.87 -33.41 24.85
N THR A 240 -3.03 -34.08 24.99
CA THR A 240 -3.89 -34.48 23.86
C THR A 240 -4.41 -33.29 23.05
N GLU A 241 -4.86 -32.22 23.71
CA GLU A 241 -5.35 -31.01 23.00
C GLU A 241 -4.20 -30.32 22.23
N VAL A 242 -3.00 -30.32 22.80
CA VAL A 242 -1.80 -29.76 22.18
C VAL A 242 -1.40 -30.57 20.94
N GLU A 243 -1.41 -31.90 21.02
CA GLU A 243 -1.17 -32.79 19.87
C GLU A 243 -2.21 -32.58 18.78
N LEU A 244 -3.51 -32.57 19.12
CA LEU A 244 -4.59 -32.32 18.18
C LEU A 244 -4.41 -30.98 17.43
N ARG A 245 -3.98 -29.93 18.13
CA ARG A 245 -3.76 -28.61 17.52
C ARG A 245 -2.46 -28.51 16.74
N ARG A 246 -1.45 -29.32 17.07
CA ARG A 246 -0.22 -29.44 16.30
C ARG A 246 -0.50 -30.02 14.91
N ASP A 247 -1.44 -30.95 14.81
CA ASP A 247 -1.84 -31.55 13.52
C ASP A 247 -2.75 -30.63 12.69
N LEU A 248 -3.42 -29.66 13.33
CA LEU A 248 -4.36 -28.72 12.71
C LEU A 248 -3.74 -27.34 12.39
N LEU A 249 -2.41 -27.24 12.26
CA LEU A 249 -1.65 -26.00 12.02
C LEU A 249 -1.82 -25.41 10.60
N ASP A 250 -3.01 -25.46 10.00
CA ASP A 250 -3.32 -24.65 8.82
C ASP A 250 -3.78 -23.25 9.25
N GLY A 251 -3.33 -22.22 8.53
CA GLY A 251 -3.54 -20.80 8.86
C GLY A 251 -5.01 -20.34 8.90
N VAL A 252 -5.93 -21.22 8.52
CA VAL A 252 -7.36 -20.93 8.33
C VAL A 252 -8.19 -21.13 9.61
N PHE A 253 -7.79 -22.03 10.51
CA PHE A 253 -8.73 -22.60 11.49
C PHE A 253 -8.44 -22.37 12.97
N ALA A 254 -7.22 -21.91 13.31
CA ALA A 254 -6.81 -21.25 14.55
C ALA A 254 -5.36 -21.56 14.84
N ARG A 255 -4.47 -20.61 14.52
CA ARG A 255 -3.04 -20.78 14.73
C ARG A 255 -2.72 -20.87 16.23
N MET A 256 -2.20 -22.02 16.65
CA MET A 256 -1.60 -22.16 17.98
C MET A 256 -0.30 -21.36 18.00
N LEU A 257 -0.22 -20.37 18.90
CA LEU A 257 0.97 -19.54 19.06
C LEU A 257 2.00 -20.18 20.00
N GLY A 258 1.53 -21.04 20.91
CA GLY A 258 2.38 -21.76 21.84
C GLY A 258 1.63 -22.21 23.10
N ILE A 259 2.41 -22.68 24.06
CA ILE A 259 1.93 -23.09 25.38
C ILE A 259 2.58 -22.26 26.48
N SER A 260 1.92 -22.18 27.63
CA SER A 260 2.45 -21.55 28.83
C SER A 260 2.14 -22.39 30.06
N MET A 261 3.07 -22.42 31.01
CA MET A 261 2.92 -23.10 32.28
C MET A 261 2.91 -22.06 33.40
N ALA A 262 1.72 -21.69 33.87
CA ALA A 262 1.58 -20.71 34.95
C ALA A 262 1.92 -21.30 36.31
N SER A 263 1.61 -22.58 36.50
CA SER A 263 2.00 -23.34 37.69
C SER A 263 1.96 -24.82 37.35
N ARG A 264 2.36 -25.68 38.30
CA ARG A 264 2.17 -27.14 38.16
C ARG A 264 0.70 -27.52 37.91
N ARG A 265 -0.24 -26.75 38.47
CA ARG A 265 -1.70 -27.00 38.36
C ARG A 265 -2.37 -26.21 37.23
N THR A 266 -1.63 -25.39 36.50
CA THR A 266 -2.22 -24.49 35.50
C THR A 266 -1.38 -24.45 34.24
N LYS A 267 -1.88 -25.10 33.20
CA LYS A 267 -1.31 -25.07 31.85
C LYS A 267 -2.21 -24.27 30.93
N ILE A 268 -1.64 -23.59 29.96
CA ILE A 268 -2.35 -22.66 29.08
C ILE A 268 -1.94 -22.93 27.64
N ILE A 269 -2.92 -23.05 26.75
CA ILE A 269 -2.72 -23.01 25.30
C ILE A 269 -3.04 -21.61 24.81
N VAL A 270 -2.15 -21.03 24.00
CA VAL A 270 -2.29 -19.67 23.46
C VAL A 270 -2.62 -19.76 21.98
N ILE A 271 -3.72 -19.12 21.60
CA ILE A 271 -4.29 -19.18 20.26
C ILE A 271 -4.45 -17.75 19.74
N GLU A 272 -4.20 -17.55 18.44
CA GLU A 272 -4.39 -16.25 17.79
C GLU A 272 -5.88 -15.85 17.75
N ALA A 273 -6.21 -14.66 18.26
CA ALA A 273 -7.58 -14.14 18.18
C ALA A 273 -7.93 -13.69 16.75
N GLY A 274 -9.19 -13.85 16.36
CA GLY A 274 -9.67 -13.51 15.01
C GLY A 274 -9.67 -14.68 14.03
N THR A 275 -9.14 -15.83 14.44
CA THR A 275 -9.36 -17.10 13.74
C THR A 275 -10.71 -17.69 14.20
N ILE A 276 -11.56 -18.08 13.26
CA ILE A 276 -12.79 -18.82 13.60
C ILE A 276 -12.32 -20.13 14.23
N VAL A 277 -12.66 -20.37 15.49
CA VAL A 277 -12.35 -21.64 16.14
C VAL A 277 -13.15 -22.71 15.40
N ALA A 278 -12.52 -23.36 14.42
CA ALA A 278 -13.13 -24.44 13.62
C ALA A 278 -13.78 -25.49 14.50
N TYR A 279 -13.21 -25.69 15.69
CA TYR A 279 -13.72 -26.57 16.72
C TYR A 279 -15.06 -26.11 17.31
N ASP A 280 -15.27 -24.82 17.60
CA ASP A 280 -16.58 -24.32 18.05
C ASP A 280 -17.59 -24.32 16.90
N HIS A 281 -17.13 -24.09 15.67
CA HIS A 281 -17.96 -24.25 14.48
C HIS A 281 -18.44 -25.70 14.35
N LEU A 282 -17.51 -26.67 14.38
CA LEU A 282 -17.81 -28.10 14.29
C LEU A 282 -18.65 -28.60 15.48
N GLN A 283 -18.36 -28.18 16.71
CA GLN A 283 -19.13 -28.60 17.89
C GLN A 283 -20.58 -28.11 17.90
N ASN A 284 -20.89 -27.05 17.16
CA ASN A 284 -22.26 -26.55 17.02
C ASN A 284 -23.05 -27.22 15.88
N LEU A 285 -22.42 -28.07 15.07
CA LEU A 285 -23.07 -28.79 13.98
C LEU A 285 -23.71 -30.10 14.47
N SER A 286 -24.91 -30.40 13.96
CA SER A 286 -25.59 -31.66 14.25
C SER A 286 -24.98 -32.80 13.45
N GLY A 287 -25.15 -34.06 13.88
CA GLY A 287 -24.31 -35.21 13.48
C GLY A 287 -23.98 -35.37 11.98
N VAL A 288 -24.92 -35.09 11.07
CA VAL A 288 -24.67 -35.19 9.62
C VAL A 288 -23.92 -33.96 9.08
N GLU A 289 -24.23 -32.77 9.58
CA GLU A 289 -23.54 -31.52 9.24
C GLU A 289 -22.11 -31.51 9.78
N TYR A 290 -21.93 -32.03 11.01
CA TYR A 290 -20.61 -32.27 11.58
C TYR A 290 -19.79 -33.19 10.68
N PHE A 291 -20.37 -34.32 10.26
CA PHE A 291 -19.66 -35.29 9.43
C PHE A 291 -19.31 -34.72 8.06
N HIS A 292 -20.23 -33.99 7.42
CA HIS A 292 -20.00 -33.35 6.12
C HIS A 292 -18.89 -32.30 6.21
N GLU A 293 -18.93 -31.45 7.24
CA GLU A 293 -17.98 -30.35 7.37
C GLU A 293 -16.61 -30.83 7.87
N PHE A 294 -16.59 -31.85 8.72
CA PHE A 294 -15.38 -32.60 9.04
C PHE A 294 -14.76 -33.23 7.78
N LEU A 295 -15.58 -33.88 6.93
CA LEU A 295 -15.09 -34.49 5.69
C LEU A 295 -14.56 -33.43 4.71
N ARG A 296 -15.25 -32.29 4.58
CA ARG A 296 -14.83 -31.16 3.72
C ARG A 296 -13.45 -30.64 4.16
N ILE A 297 -13.30 -30.37 5.46
CA ILE A 297 -12.03 -29.92 6.03
C ILE A 297 -10.92 -30.96 5.79
N MET A 298 -11.19 -32.24 6.07
CA MET A 298 -10.23 -33.33 5.85
C MET A 298 -9.86 -33.55 4.37
N CYS A 299 -10.80 -33.36 3.44
CA CYS A 299 -10.53 -33.43 2.01
C CYS A 299 -9.69 -32.25 1.53
N GLU A 300 -9.91 -31.04 2.04
CA GLU A 300 -9.04 -29.89 1.77
C GLU A 300 -7.60 -30.13 2.26
N PHE A 301 -7.42 -30.83 3.38
CA PHE A 301 -6.11 -31.30 3.85
C PHE A 301 -5.49 -32.34 2.91
N ALA A 302 -6.24 -33.36 2.49
CA ALA A 302 -5.73 -34.43 1.63
C ALA A 302 -5.28 -33.92 0.24
N VAL A 303 -5.99 -32.94 -0.32
CA VAL A 303 -5.63 -32.32 -1.61
C VAL A 303 -4.36 -31.48 -1.50
N ARG A 304 -4.13 -30.80 -0.38
CA ARG A 304 -2.93 -29.98 -0.16
C ARG A 304 -1.69 -30.78 0.24
N CYS A 305 -1.84 -31.95 0.87
CA CYS A 305 -0.73 -32.87 1.16
C CYS A 305 -0.28 -33.69 -0.07
N ALA A 306 -1.05 -33.67 -1.16
CA ALA A 306 -0.75 -34.37 -2.41
C ALA A 306 -0.03 -33.46 -3.46
N GLN A 307 0.23 -32.20 -3.13
CA GLN A 307 1.07 -31.26 -3.89
C GLN A 307 2.43 -31.10 -3.23
#